data_AF-A0A2P8CFH9-F1
#
_entry.id   AF-A0A2P8CFH9-F1
#
_cell.length_a   1.000
_cell.length_b   1.000
_cell.length_c   1.000
_cell.angle_alpha   90.00
_cell.angle_beta   90.00
_cell.angle_gamma   90.00
#
_symmetry.space_group_name_H-M   'P 1'
#
loop_
_entity.id
_entity.type
_entity.pdbx_description
1 polymer ?
#
loop_
_entity_poly.entity_id
_entity_poly.type
_entity_poly.pdbx_seq_one_letter_code
_entity_poly.pdbx_strand_id
1 'polypeptide(L)'
;MNTKPKILLALLILGLVFSSLVRLQFNLSDGFVSHGVMTKFIPLPLFDYEGQSGDLSLTSTIIGYLFFLLSGVLWFLETRKNKLQRRLWLGFLFITLYATYFEWTSLMQDINLTYAGQHLRMGPVLFLLGLVLYIRSYRAQRVKHETTKIHWVSPTES
;
A
#
# COMPACT_ATOMS: atom_id res chain seq x y z
N MET A 1 22.45 6.81 -9.47
CA MET A 1 21.43 6.63 -8.39
C MET A 1 20.58 5.41 -8.74
N ASN A 2 20.44 4.44 -7.84
CA ASN A 2 19.57 3.27 -8.06
C ASN A 2 18.12 3.73 -8.32
N THR A 3 17.53 3.36 -9.47
CA THR A 3 16.17 3.72 -9.89
C THR A 3 15.09 2.93 -9.15
N LYS A 4 15.38 1.69 -8.76
CA LYS A 4 14.48 0.78 -8.03
C LYS A 4 13.82 1.39 -6.76
N PRO A 5 14.54 2.00 -5.80
CA PRO A 5 13.91 2.56 -4.60
C PRO A 5 12.94 3.71 -4.90
N LYS A 6 13.19 4.49 -5.97
CA LYS A 6 12.28 5.56 -6.40
C LYS A 6 10.96 5.01 -6.95
N ILE A 7 11.03 3.94 -7.75
CA ILE A 7 9.83 3.27 -8.30
C ILE A 7 8.97 2.71 -7.16
N LEU A 8 9.59 2.14 -6.13
CA LEU A 8 8.88 1.56 -4.99
C LEU A 8 8.22 2.62 -4.12
N LEU A 9 8.88 3.76 -3.91
CA LEU A 9 8.27 4.90 -3.24
C LEU A 9 7.09 5.46 -4.06
N ALA A 10 7.24 5.55 -5.38
CA ALA A 10 6.17 5.97 -6.27
C ALA A 10 4.96 5.01 -6.18
N LEU A 11 5.19 3.69 -6.13
CA LEU A 11 4.14 2.70 -5.93
C LEU A 11 3.41 2.88 -4.58
N LEU A 12 4.13 3.18 -3.49
CA LEU A 12 3.50 3.48 -2.19
C LEU A 12 2.64 4.74 -2.27
N ILE A 13 3.13 5.79 -2.90
CA ILE A 13 2.39 7.06 -3.07
C ILE A 13 1.14 6.84 -3.93
N LEU A 14 1.26 6.14 -5.06
CA LEU A 14 0.13 5.78 -5.91
C LEU A 14 -0.88 4.93 -5.13
N GLY A 15 -0.41 3.95 -4.34
CA GLY A 15 -1.25 3.16 -3.44
C GLY A 15 -2.06 4.04 -2.49
N LEU A 16 -1.44 5.04 -1.86
CA LEU A 16 -2.14 5.99 -0.99
C LEU A 16 -3.17 6.83 -1.75
N VAL A 17 -2.79 7.37 -2.91
CA VAL A 17 -3.67 8.22 -3.72
C VAL A 17 -4.93 7.46 -4.13
N PHE A 18 -4.79 6.25 -4.67
CA PHE A 18 -5.92 5.45 -5.13
C PHE A 18 -6.70 4.77 -3.99
N SER A 19 -6.06 4.47 -2.86
CA SER A 19 -6.76 3.88 -1.71
C SER A 19 -7.54 4.88 -0.87
N SER A 20 -7.08 6.13 -0.80
CA SER A 20 -7.53 7.08 0.23
C SER A 20 -7.95 8.46 -0.30
N LEU A 21 -7.32 8.98 -1.36
CA LEU A 21 -7.55 10.36 -1.83
C LEU A 21 -8.52 10.44 -2.99
N VAL A 22 -8.46 9.45 -3.88
CA VAL A 22 -9.30 9.36 -5.07
C VAL A 22 -10.30 8.23 -4.83
N ARG A 23 -11.56 8.61 -4.63
CA ARG A 23 -12.71 7.69 -4.68
C ARG A 23 -13.42 7.89 -6.00
N LEU A 24 -13.10 7.05 -6.96
CA LEU A 24 -13.95 6.85 -8.13
C LEU A 24 -14.94 5.76 -7.73
N GLN A 25 -16.21 6.11 -7.68
CA GLN A 25 -17.32 5.16 -7.56
C GLN A 25 -17.93 5.02 -8.95
N PHE A 26 -18.01 3.80 -9.45
CA PHE A 26 -18.67 3.52 -10.73
C PHE A 26 -20.08 3.05 -10.44
N ASN A 27 -21.09 3.83 -10.84
CA ASN A 27 -22.48 3.41 -10.73
C ASN A 27 -22.85 2.60 -11.98
N LEU A 28 -23.24 1.34 -11.81
CA LEU A 28 -23.59 0.47 -12.94
C LEU A 28 -24.92 0.86 -13.62
N SER A 29 -25.76 1.69 -12.99
CA SER A 29 -26.98 2.23 -13.60
C SER A 29 -26.76 3.55 -14.38
N ASP A 30 -25.96 4.48 -13.83
CA ASP A 30 -25.78 5.84 -14.38
C ASP A 30 -24.38 6.14 -14.97
N GLY A 31 -23.46 5.16 -14.97
CA GLY A 31 -22.11 5.30 -15.52
C GLY A 31 -21.07 5.90 -14.55
N PHE A 32 -20.09 6.66 -15.07
CA PHE A 32 -19.00 7.22 -14.26
C PHE A 32 -19.48 8.43 -13.46
N VAL A 33 -19.73 8.25 -12.16
CA VAL A 33 -20.06 9.36 -11.24
C VAL A 33 -18.90 9.57 -10.26
N SER A 34 -18.06 10.58 -10.53
CA SER A 34 -16.98 10.93 -9.61
C SER A 34 -17.56 11.56 -8.33
N HIS A 35 -17.57 10.81 -7.23
CA HIS A 35 -17.97 11.30 -5.91
C HIS A 35 -16.84 12.11 -5.25
N GLY A 36 -16.41 13.19 -5.92
CA GLY A 36 -15.51 14.22 -5.39
C GLY A 36 -14.12 13.76 -4.92
N VAL A 37 -13.23 14.73 -4.72
CA VAL A 37 -12.02 14.51 -3.91
C VAL A 37 -12.44 14.76 -2.47
N MET A 38 -12.51 13.71 -1.62
CA MET A 38 -12.69 13.90 -0.19
C MET A 38 -11.43 14.56 0.39
N THR A 39 -11.35 15.89 0.28
CA THR A 39 -10.32 16.73 0.92
C THR A 39 -10.66 17.03 2.38
N LYS A 40 -11.89 16.74 2.82
CA LYS A 40 -12.28 16.80 4.22
C LYS A 40 -11.90 15.49 4.92
N PHE A 41 -10.85 15.58 5.72
CA PHE A 41 -10.32 14.56 6.62
C PHE A 41 -9.62 13.39 5.94
N ILE A 42 -8.32 13.24 6.23
CA ILE A 42 -7.62 11.97 6.18
C ILE A 42 -8.46 10.99 7.00
N PRO A 43 -9.15 10.03 6.38
CA PRO A 43 -10.06 9.20 7.11
C PRO A 43 -9.22 8.18 7.88
N LEU A 44 -9.01 8.48 9.16
CA LEU A 44 -8.43 7.59 10.16
C LEU A 44 -9.39 6.56 10.77
N PRO A 45 -10.72 6.51 10.52
CA PRO A 45 -11.48 5.38 11.02
C PRO A 45 -11.17 4.16 10.15
N LEU A 46 -10.59 3.12 10.77
CA LEU A 46 -10.27 1.84 10.12
C LEU A 46 -11.49 1.18 9.48
N PHE A 47 -12.68 1.48 10.00
CA PHE A 47 -13.97 1.05 9.50
C PHE A 47 -14.79 2.30 9.22
N ASP A 48 -15.23 2.47 7.98
CA ASP A 48 -16.23 3.46 7.64
C ASP A 48 -17.57 2.77 7.41
N TYR A 49 -18.64 3.37 7.92
CA TYR A 49 -20.02 2.98 7.67
C TYR A 49 -20.60 4.00 6.69
N GLU A 50 -20.59 3.69 5.39
CA GLU A 50 -21.43 4.42 4.44
C GLU A 50 -22.85 3.86 4.54
N GLY A 51 -23.84 4.73 4.74
CA GLY A 51 -25.25 4.31 4.86
C GLY A 51 -25.67 3.47 3.65
N GLN A 52 -26.62 2.54 3.87
CA GLN A 52 -27.18 1.65 2.84
C GLN A 52 -27.53 2.45 1.57
N SER A 53 -26.61 2.45 0.61
CA SER A 53 -26.79 3.11 -0.66
C SER A 53 -27.03 1.97 -1.64
N GLY A 54 -28.25 1.88 -2.16
CA GLY A 54 -28.67 0.83 -3.11
C GLY A 54 -28.06 0.95 -4.50
N ASP A 55 -26.95 1.68 -4.63
CA ASP A 55 -26.25 1.95 -5.88
C ASP A 55 -24.92 1.20 -5.88
N LEU A 56 -24.77 0.24 -6.79
CA LEU A 56 -23.51 -0.48 -7.01
C LEU A 56 -22.40 0.54 -7.25
N SER A 57 -21.43 0.65 -6.33
CA SER A 57 -20.38 1.67 -6.38
C SER A 57 -18.99 1.01 -6.41
N LEU A 58 -18.47 0.83 -7.62
CA LEU A 58 -17.14 0.22 -7.80
C LEU A 58 -16.06 1.21 -7.36
N THR A 59 -15.47 1.00 -6.18
CA THR A 59 -14.56 1.95 -5.54
C THR A 59 -13.10 1.73 -6.00
N SER A 60 -12.39 2.79 -6.39
CA SER A 60 -10.97 2.77 -6.80
C SER A 60 -9.98 2.29 -5.71
N THR A 61 -10.45 2.03 -4.49
CA THR A 61 -9.65 1.58 -3.35
C THR A 61 -8.92 0.26 -3.63
N ILE A 62 -9.55 -0.66 -4.38
CA ILE A 62 -8.92 -1.92 -4.82
C ILE A 62 -7.65 -1.68 -5.64
N ILE A 63 -7.64 -0.66 -6.49
CA ILE A 63 -6.48 -0.30 -7.31
C ILE A 63 -5.33 0.18 -6.41
N GLY A 64 -5.65 0.93 -5.35
CA GLY A 64 -4.68 1.34 -4.34
C GLY A 64 -4.02 0.14 -3.64
N TYR A 65 -4.81 -0.86 -3.24
CA TYR A 65 -4.28 -2.08 -2.62
C TYR A 65 -3.43 -2.93 -3.56
N LEU A 66 -3.75 -2.95 -4.87
CA LEU A 66 -2.90 -3.60 -5.87
C LEU A 66 -1.51 -2.95 -5.94
N PHE A 67 -1.41 -1.62 -5.87
CA PHE A 67 -0.11 -0.94 -5.82
C PHE A 67 0.69 -1.27 -4.55
N PHE A 68 0.05 -1.34 -3.39
CA PHE A 68 0.71 -1.78 -2.16
C PHE A 68 1.21 -3.23 -2.26
N LEU A 69 0.40 -4.12 -2.84
CA LEU A 69 0.76 -5.52 -3.01
C LEU A 69 1.95 -5.69 -3.96
N LEU A 70 1.94 -4.98 -5.10
CA LEU A 70 3.08 -4.92 -6.02
C LEU A 70 4.36 -4.42 -5.34
N SER A 71 4.26 -3.33 -4.57
CA SER A 71 5.39 -2.80 -3.80
C SER A 71 5.94 -3.84 -2.80
N GLY A 72 5.05 -4.51 -2.07
CA GLY A 72 5.42 -5.56 -1.11
C GLY A 72 6.12 -6.76 -1.75
N VAL A 73 5.61 -7.25 -2.90
CA VAL A 73 6.20 -8.40 -3.62
C VAL A 73 7.59 -8.05 -4.13
N LEU A 74 7.74 -6.89 -4.76
CA LEU A 74 9.04 -6.44 -5.29
C LEU A 74 10.10 -6.34 -4.17
N TRP A 75 9.74 -5.73 -3.03
CA TRP A 75 10.65 -5.63 -1.88
C TRP A 75 10.94 -6.97 -1.20
N PHE A 76 9.96 -7.85 -1.11
CA PHE A 76 10.14 -9.21 -0.59
C PHE A 76 11.15 -10.00 -1.45
N LEU A 77 11.08 -9.86 -2.77
CA LEU A 77 12.01 -10.51 -3.71
C LEU A 77 13.43 -9.92 -3.62
N GLU A 78 13.56 -8.61 -3.46
CA GLU A 78 14.86 -7.93 -3.34
C GLU A 78 15.56 -8.25 -2.00
N THR A 79 14.80 -8.47 -0.92
CA THR A 79 15.34 -8.66 0.44
C THR A 79 15.71 -10.10 0.80
N ARG A 80 15.93 -10.97 -0.20
CA ARG A 80 16.28 -12.40 0.01
C ARG A 80 17.46 -12.62 0.98
N LYS A 81 18.44 -11.72 1.00
CA LYS A 81 19.65 -11.85 1.84
C LYS A 81 19.42 -11.47 3.32
N ASN A 82 18.40 -10.68 3.64
CA ASN A 82 18.13 -10.22 5.01
C ASN A 82 16.86 -10.89 5.57
N LYS A 83 17.04 -11.94 6.39
CA LYS A 83 15.93 -12.74 6.95
C LYS A 83 14.93 -11.89 7.75
N LEU A 84 15.39 -10.93 8.55
CA LEU A 84 14.51 -10.08 9.36
C LEU A 84 13.66 -9.17 8.48
N GLN A 85 14.29 -8.49 7.53
CA GLN A 85 13.63 -7.57 6.62
C GLN A 85 12.63 -8.31 5.72
N ARG A 86 12.98 -9.52 5.27
CA ARG A 86 12.07 -10.40 4.52
C ARG A 86 10.84 -10.79 5.33
N ARG A 87 10.97 -11.10 6.62
CA ARG A 87 9.82 -11.39 7.51
C ARG A 87 8.91 -10.18 7.67
N LEU A 88 9.47 -8.98 7.80
CA LEU A 88 8.68 -7.75 7.88
C LEU A 88 7.89 -7.48 6.59
N TRP A 89 8.52 -7.65 5.43
CA TRP A 89 7.84 -7.53 4.13
C TRP A 89 6.80 -8.63 3.92
N LEU A 90 7.03 -9.84 4.43
CA LEU A 90 6.03 -10.90 4.44
C LEU A 90 4.81 -10.52 5.28
N GLY A 91 5.03 -9.95 6.49
CA GLY A 91 3.94 -9.44 7.33
C GLY A 91 3.15 -8.33 6.65
N PHE A 92 3.85 -7.38 6.00
CA PHE A 92 3.22 -6.35 5.18
C PHE A 92 2.35 -6.93 4.05
N LEU A 93 2.83 -7.96 3.36
CA LEU A 93 2.06 -8.66 2.33
C LEU A 93 0.82 -9.34 2.89
N PHE A 94 0.92 -10.00 4.04
CA PHE A 94 -0.24 -10.63 4.68
C PHE A 94 -1.32 -9.60 5.05
N ILE A 95 -0.94 -8.48 5.66
CA ILE A 95 -1.88 -7.42 6.03
C ILE A 95 -2.51 -6.81 4.76
N THR A 96 -1.70 -6.58 3.72
CA THR A 96 -2.20 -6.05 2.44
C THR A 96 -3.18 -7.03 1.79
N LEU A 97 -2.86 -8.32 1.74
CA LEU A 97 -3.75 -9.36 1.20
C LEU A 97 -5.07 -9.43 1.97
N TYR A 98 -5.02 -9.35 3.30
CA TYR A 98 -6.22 -9.33 4.12
C TYR A 98 -7.09 -8.09 3.83
N ALA A 99 -6.48 -6.91 3.72
CA ALA A 99 -7.19 -5.69 3.35
C ALA A 99 -7.80 -5.77 1.94
N THR A 100 -7.05 -6.29 0.96
CA THR A 100 -7.56 -6.52 -0.40
C THR A 100 -8.73 -7.51 -0.40
N TYR A 101 -8.64 -8.59 0.37
CA TYR A 101 -9.72 -9.58 0.49
C TYR A 101 -10.99 -8.94 1.06
N PHE A 102 -10.88 -8.15 2.13
CA PHE A 102 -12.02 -7.47 2.73
C PHE A 102 -12.68 -6.49 1.75
N GLU A 103 -11.88 -5.72 1.01
CA GLU A 103 -12.41 -4.79 0.01
C GLU A 103 -13.07 -5.55 -1.15
N TRP A 104 -12.51 -6.69 -1.55
CA TRP A 104 -13.11 -7.57 -2.55
C TRP A 104 -14.46 -8.14 -2.09
N THR A 105 -14.55 -8.58 -0.82
CA THR A 105 -15.83 -9.04 -0.26
C THR A 105 -16.86 -7.93 -0.18
N SER A 106 -16.42 -6.71 0.14
CA SER A 106 -17.28 -5.51 0.17
C SER A 106 -17.83 -5.21 -1.22
N LEU A 107 -16.97 -5.24 -2.24
CA LEU A 107 -17.35 -5.08 -3.64
C LEU A 107 -18.31 -6.18 -4.10
N MET A 108 -18.10 -7.44 -3.69
CA MET A 108 -19.01 -8.54 -4.03
C MET A 108 -20.37 -8.42 -3.33
N GLN A 109 -20.42 -7.91 -2.11
CA GLN A 109 -21.69 -7.62 -1.42
C GLN A 109 -22.45 -6.49 -2.10
N ASP A 110 -21.72 -5.48 -2.58
CA ASP A 110 -22.26 -4.35 -3.34
C ASP A 110 -22.86 -4.82 -4.67
N ILE A 111 -22.14 -5.67 -5.42
CA ILE A 111 -22.68 -6.30 -6.63
C ILE A 111 -23.96 -7.10 -6.37
N ASN A 112 -24.06 -7.77 -5.22
CA ASN A 112 -25.20 -8.58 -4.85
C ASN A 112 -26.31 -7.81 -4.11
N LEU A 113 -26.24 -6.47 -4.04
CA LEU A 113 -27.22 -5.61 -3.33
C LEU A 113 -27.41 -5.96 -1.84
N THR A 114 -26.41 -6.58 -1.22
CA THR A 114 -26.42 -6.98 0.20
C THR A 114 -25.48 -6.13 1.04
N TYR A 115 -25.04 -4.99 0.51
CA TYR A 115 -23.99 -4.19 1.11
C TYR A 115 -24.41 -3.60 2.46
N ALA A 116 -23.67 -3.96 3.49
CA ALA A 116 -23.91 -3.53 4.87
C ALA A 116 -23.17 -2.23 5.24
N GLY A 117 -22.54 -1.55 4.26
CA GLY A 117 -21.89 -0.26 4.47
C GLY A 117 -20.45 -0.32 4.99
N GLN A 118 -19.85 -1.49 5.14
CA GLN A 118 -18.53 -1.64 5.77
C GLN A 118 -17.38 -1.53 4.76
N HIS A 119 -16.65 -0.42 4.77
CA HIS A 119 -15.38 -0.30 4.05
C HIS A 119 -14.21 -0.32 5.03
N LEU A 120 -13.16 -1.09 4.71
CA LEU A 120 -11.94 -1.14 5.49
C LEU A 120 -10.96 -0.09 4.96
N ARG A 121 -10.78 1.02 5.68
CA ARG A 121 -9.91 2.13 5.27
C ARG A 121 -8.46 1.93 5.71
N MET A 122 -7.85 0.84 5.25
CA MET A 122 -6.48 0.48 5.58
C MET A 122 -5.41 1.17 4.72
N GLY A 123 -5.80 1.92 3.69
CA GLY A 123 -4.90 2.64 2.79
C GLY A 123 -3.81 3.47 3.49
N PRO A 124 -4.16 4.40 4.42
CA PRO A 124 -3.17 5.21 5.12
C PRO A 124 -2.26 4.38 6.04
N VAL A 125 -2.81 3.36 6.68
CA VAL A 125 -2.05 2.45 7.57
C VAL A 125 -1.03 1.64 6.77
N LEU A 126 -1.44 1.07 5.64
CA LEU A 126 -0.56 0.35 4.72
C LEU A 126 0.52 1.28 4.16
N PHE A 127 0.19 2.51 3.82
CA PHE A 127 1.19 3.49 3.40
C PHE A 127 2.24 3.76 4.47
N LEU A 128 1.81 4.04 5.72
CA LEU A 128 2.73 4.32 6.82
C LEU A 128 3.61 3.10 7.14
N LEU A 129 3.03 1.90 7.19
CA LEU A 129 3.79 0.65 7.37
C LEU A 129 4.82 0.46 6.25
N GLY A 130 4.39 0.61 4.99
CA GLY A 130 5.27 0.51 3.82
C GLY A 130 6.41 1.55 3.85
N LEU A 131 6.11 2.78 4.27
CA LEU A 131 7.08 3.86 4.39
C LEU A 131 8.12 3.58 5.49
N VAL A 132 7.69 3.11 6.66
CA VAL A 132 8.60 2.71 7.75
C VAL A 132 9.53 1.58 7.30
N LEU A 133 8.98 0.56 6.62
CA LEU A 133 9.78 -0.53 6.07
C LEU A 133 10.75 -0.05 5.00
N TYR A 134 10.33 0.84 4.12
CA TYR A 134 11.18 1.46 3.10
C TYR A 134 12.36 2.22 3.72
N ILE A 135 12.13 3.08 4.72
CA ILE A 135 13.18 3.85 5.40
C ILE A 135 14.18 2.90 6.09
N ARG A 136 13.68 1.90 6.81
CA ARG A 136 14.53 0.91 7.51
C ARG A 136 15.39 0.13 6.52
N SER A 137 14.80 -0.23 5.38
CA SER A 137 15.48 -0.94 4.30
C SER A 137 16.60 -0.10 3.67
N TYR A 138 16.35 1.19 3.46
CA TYR A 138 17.32 2.12 2.89
C TYR A 138 18.51 2.38 3.84
N ARG A 139 18.25 2.55 5.16
CA ARG A 139 19.30 2.68 6.17
C ARG A 139 20.20 1.44 6.22
N ALA A 140 19.62 0.24 6.20
CA ALA A 140 20.39 -1.00 6.23
C ALA A 140 21.32 -1.15 5.01
N GLN A 141 20.90 -0.70 3.83
CA GLN A 141 21.74 -0.73 2.62
C GLN A 141 22.88 0.29 2.65
N ARG A 142 22.64 1.50 3.19
CA ARG A 142 23.67 2.55 3.39
C ARG A 142 24.79 2.07 4.31
N VAL A 143 24.45 1.53 5.48
CA VAL A 143 25.43 1.05 6.48
C VAL A 143 26.32 -0.05 5.89
N LYS A 144 25.75 -0.96 5.08
CA LYS A 144 26.52 -2.00 4.42
C LYS A 144 27.48 -1.44 3.35
N HIS A 145 27.07 -0.42 2.61
CA HIS A 145 27.93 0.23 1.63
C HIS A 145 29.10 0.99 2.27
N GLU A 146 28.88 1.64 3.41
CA GLU A 146 29.92 2.36 4.16
C GLU A 146 30.94 1.39 4.79
N THR A 147 30.47 0.33 5.47
CA THR A 147 31.37 -0.70 6.03
C THR A 147 32.16 -1.44 4.97
N THR A 148 31.57 -1.71 3.79
CA THR A 148 32.31 -2.31 2.67
C THR A 148 33.38 -1.35 2.13
N LYS A 149 33.08 -0.05 1.99
CA LYS A 149 34.08 0.94 1.57
C LYS A 149 35.24 1.07 2.56
N ILE A 150 34.97 1.06 3.86
CA ILE A 150 36.00 1.18 4.91
C ILE A 150 36.93 -0.04 4.90
N HIS A 151 36.40 -1.25 4.67
CA HIS A 151 37.23 -2.47 4.63
C HIS A 151 38.20 -2.50 3.43
N TRP A 152 37.92 -1.78 2.33
CA TRP A 152 38.86 -1.65 1.21
C TRP A 152 39.92 -0.55 1.42
N VAL A 153 39.79 0.27 2.46
CA VAL A 153 40.69 1.40 2.78
C VAL A 153 41.35 1.15 4.14
N SER A 154 42.27 0.16 4.19
CA SER A 154 43.43 -0.02 5.09
C SER A 154 43.64 -1.49 5.51
N PRO A 155 44.89 -2.00 5.61
CA PRO A 155 46.15 -1.26 5.65
C PRO A 155 47.10 -1.54 4.47
N THR A 156 47.46 -0.48 3.75
CA THR A 156 48.86 -0.27 3.35
C THR A 156 49.44 0.73 4.34
N GLU A 157 50.72 0.56 4.67
CA GLU A 157 51.54 1.28 5.68
C GLU A 157 51.44 0.65 7.08
N SER A 158 52.49 0.05 7.66
CA SER A 158 53.95 0.08 7.41
C SER A 158 54.59 -1.25 7.76
#